data_AF-A0A7L5SSK5-F1
#
_entry.id   AF-A0A7L5SSK5-F1
#
_cell.length_a   1.000
_cell.length_b   1.000
_cell.length_c   1.000
_cell.angle_alpha   90.00
_cell.angle_beta   90.00
_cell.angle_gamma   90.00
#
_symmetry.space_group_name_H-M   'P 1'
#
loop_
_entity.id
_entity.type
_entity.pdbx_description
1 polymer ?
#
loop_
_entity_poly.entity_id
_entity_poly.type
_entity_poly.pdbx_seq_one_letter_code
_entity_poly.pdbx_strand_id
1 'polypeptide(L)'
;MIASSSPQPSSAHGELVDAFQELHRAAGRLSPRKVSALIKDRDDLPGKISHEGVRTALQGLRVPRWENVHTIVAVLAERCSPPRDPVAEVARFLPLWRAIGEGESGAMKSARELDLGGWGGEDGQWTAELVAGTLLNPYNAIQIHPSLATPHEPLMSEDDWVRVGVRLIEESGAEFALRALLRVLKGDYVGAESGAPFGYENPGFETTEAFEVFRYGCQEILRRLRSEPNLLQDSIRAMRADVTMSRDERAEMLRAESDMGLMREVMTVTPDTWNDVSEEAHHMVFGYLIQNIRTVGRADLPPAERFRITWRVPEPRAE
;
A
#
# COMPACT_ATOMS: atom_id res chain seq x y z
N MET A 1 -29.00 -37.23 10.31
CA MET A 1 -27.90 -36.55 11.01
C MET A 1 -26.62 -36.87 10.26
N ILE A 2 -26.22 -35.99 9.35
CA ILE A 2 -24.96 -36.12 8.60
C ILE A 2 -24.08 -34.99 9.11
N ALA A 3 -22.97 -35.36 9.74
CA ALA A 3 -22.00 -34.42 10.28
C ALA A 3 -21.28 -33.72 9.13
N SER A 4 -21.45 -32.40 9.04
CA SER A 4 -20.60 -31.53 8.25
C SER A 4 -19.19 -31.52 8.84
N SER A 5 -18.24 -32.15 8.17
CA SER A 5 -16.82 -31.95 8.45
C SER A 5 -16.37 -30.67 7.74
N SER A 6 -16.23 -29.59 8.50
CA SER A 6 -15.52 -28.38 8.08
C SER A 6 -14.09 -28.73 7.64
N PRO A 7 -13.50 -28.06 6.64
CA PRO A 7 -12.08 -28.23 6.33
C PRO A 7 -11.24 -27.80 7.54
N GLN A 8 -10.31 -28.66 7.95
CA GLN A 8 -9.52 -28.44 9.17
C GLN A 8 -8.46 -27.35 8.95
N PRO A 9 -8.37 -26.32 9.82
CA PRO A 9 -7.35 -25.26 9.77
C PRO A 9 -5.90 -25.73 9.98
N SER A 10 -5.65 -27.04 10.10
CA SER A 10 -4.33 -27.61 10.36
C SER A 10 -3.45 -27.79 9.11
N SER A 11 -4.00 -27.83 7.90
CA SER A 11 -3.20 -27.99 6.66
C SER A 11 -2.53 -26.67 6.23
N ALA A 12 -3.28 -25.58 6.13
CA ALA A 12 -2.78 -24.28 5.67
C ALA A 12 -1.67 -23.69 6.56
N HIS A 13 -1.80 -23.85 7.88
CA HIS A 13 -0.74 -23.46 8.80
C HIS A 13 0.52 -24.31 8.61
N GLY A 14 0.36 -25.60 8.30
CA GLY A 14 1.48 -26.48 7.95
C GLY A 14 2.19 -26.03 6.67
N GLU A 15 1.43 -25.69 5.62
CA GLU A 15 1.98 -25.20 4.35
C GLU A 15 2.75 -23.87 4.50
N LEU A 16 2.24 -22.94 5.33
CA LEU A 16 2.95 -21.70 5.65
C LEU A 16 4.29 -22.00 6.36
N VAL A 17 4.28 -22.93 7.32
CA VAL A 17 5.48 -23.34 8.06
C VAL A 17 6.49 -24.03 7.14
N ASP A 18 6.03 -24.90 6.26
CA ASP A 18 6.90 -25.58 5.28
C ASP A 18 7.53 -24.60 4.31
N ALA A 19 6.77 -23.61 3.84
CA ALA A 19 7.29 -22.51 3.01
C ALA A 19 8.34 -21.69 3.78
N PHE A 20 8.08 -21.35 5.05
CA PHE A 20 9.08 -20.68 5.90
C PHE A 20 10.35 -21.51 6.07
N GLN A 21 10.23 -22.81 6.31
CA GLN A 21 11.38 -23.70 6.48
C GLN A 21 12.16 -23.91 5.18
N GLU A 22 11.50 -23.92 4.03
CA GLU A 22 12.13 -23.94 2.71
C GLU A 22 12.95 -22.67 2.49
N LEU A 23 12.32 -21.50 2.65
CA LEU A 23 12.99 -20.22 2.45
C LEU A 23 14.14 -20.03 3.45
N HIS A 24 13.95 -20.45 4.70
CA HIS A 24 14.99 -20.43 5.72
C HIS A 24 16.17 -21.33 5.38
N ARG A 25 15.94 -22.50 4.79
CA ARG A 25 17.00 -23.38 4.27
C ARG A 25 17.73 -22.73 3.10
N ALA A 26 17.00 -22.15 2.14
CA ALA A 26 17.56 -21.46 0.98
C ALA A 26 18.43 -20.26 1.40
N ALA A 27 18.07 -19.59 2.50
CA ALA A 27 18.82 -18.50 3.11
C ALA A 27 20.02 -18.95 3.98
N GLY A 28 20.36 -20.24 4.01
CA GLY A 28 21.48 -20.77 4.79
C GLY A 28 21.20 -20.92 6.29
N ARG A 29 19.93 -21.06 6.70
CA ARG A 29 19.49 -21.29 8.08
C ARG A 29 19.98 -20.24 9.07
N LEU A 30 19.79 -18.96 8.73
CA LEU A 30 20.17 -17.84 9.60
C LEU A 30 19.54 -17.96 11.00
N SER A 31 20.29 -17.67 12.06
CA SER A 31 19.73 -17.72 13.40
C SER A 31 18.62 -16.67 13.57
N PRO A 32 17.57 -16.93 14.39
CA PRO A 32 16.50 -15.94 14.61
C PRO A 32 17.00 -14.58 15.11
N ARG A 33 18.10 -14.57 15.88
CA ARG A 33 18.77 -13.34 16.32
C ARG A 33 19.38 -12.56 15.16
N LYS A 34 19.99 -13.25 14.21
CA LYS A 34 20.58 -12.64 13.01
C LYS A 34 19.50 -12.09 12.07
N VAL A 35 18.39 -12.81 11.90
CA VAL A 35 17.23 -12.32 11.13
C VAL A 35 16.62 -11.08 11.79
N SER A 36 16.40 -11.10 13.10
CA SER A 36 15.88 -9.93 13.84
C SER A 36 16.81 -8.71 13.78
N ALA A 37 18.13 -8.92 13.82
CA ALA A 37 19.09 -7.83 13.62
C ALA A 37 18.99 -7.22 12.22
N LEU A 38 18.93 -8.05 11.17
CA LEU A 38 18.76 -7.61 9.78
C LEU A 38 17.44 -6.84 9.56
N ILE A 39 16.39 -7.21 10.28
CA ILE A 39 15.11 -6.50 10.27
C ILE A 39 15.22 -5.15 10.99
N LYS A 40 15.98 -5.09 12.10
CA LYS A 40 16.13 -3.86 12.88
C LYS A 40 16.86 -2.76 12.11
N ASP A 41 17.77 -3.14 11.22
CA ASP A 41 18.57 -2.23 10.40
C ASP A 41 17.83 -1.77 9.12
N ARG A 42 16.53 -2.10 8.99
CA ARG A 42 15.70 -1.80 7.83
C ARG A 42 14.44 -1.02 8.21
N ASP A 43 14.32 0.18 7.66
CA ASP A 43 13.16 1.06 7.87
C ASP A 43 12.09 0.93 6.76
N ASP A 44 12.37 0.15 5.71
CA ASP A 44 11.48 -0.10 4.58
C ASP A 44 10.48 -1.25 4.82
N LEU A 45 10.62 -1.99 5.93
CA LEU A 45 9.76 -3.13 6.26
C LEU A 45 8.57 -2.73 7.14
N PRO A 46 7.39 -3.35 6.95
CA PRO A 46 6.14 -2.95 7.61
C PRO A 46 6.08 -3.27 9.12
N GLY A 47 6.97 -4.11 9.63
CA GLY A 47 6.96 -4.51 11.04
C GLY A 47 8.36 -4.75 11.61
N LYS A 48 8.56 -4.37 12.88
CA LYS A 48 9.76 -4.72 13.67
C LYS A 48 9.45 -5.93 14.55
N ILE A 49 10.25 -7.00 14.43
CA ILE A 49 10.03 -8.24 15.17
C ILE A 49 11.28 -8.64 15.98
N SER A 50 11.03 -9.09 17.21
CA SER A 50 12.08 -9.62 18.09
C SER A 50 12.55 -11.00 17.63
N HIS A 51 13.75 -11.40 18.04
CA HIS A 51 14.30 -12.72 17.72
C HIS A 51 13.43 -13.89 18.21
N GLU A 52 12.70 -13.73 19.31
CA GLU A 52 11.74 -14.74 19.79
C GLU A 52 10.49 -14.80 18.90
N GLY A 53 10.04 -13.65 18.39
CA GLY A 53 8.96 -13.60 17.39
C GLY A 53 9.35 -14.30 16.08
N VAL A 54 10.58 -14.07 15.60
CA VAL A 54 11.11 -14.77 14.42
C VAL A 54 11.19 -16.28 14.65
N ARG A 55 11.71 -16.70 15.81
CA ARG A 55 11.78 -18.11 16.19
C ARG A 55 10.39 -18.75 16.22
N THR A 56 9.42 -18.09 16.85
CA THR A 56 8.02 -18.55 16.96
C THR A 56 7.38 -18.73 15.58
N ALA A 57 7.61 -17.78 14.66
CA ALA A 57 7.08 -17.85 13.29
C ALA A 57 7.72 -18.97 12.46
N LEU A 58 9.06 -19.08 12.46
CA LEU A 58 9.78 -20.11 11.70
C LEU A 58 9.49 -21.54 12.19
N GLN A 59 9.17 -21.70 13.47
CA GLN A 59 8.83 -22.99 14.07
C GLN A 59 7.34 -23.31 14.00
N GLY A 60 6.51 -22.40 13.50
CA GLY A 60 5.05 -22.60 13.45
C GLY A 60 4.42 -22.74 14.83
N LEU A 61 5.00 -22.13 15.87
CA LEU A 61 4.47 -22.23 17.24
C LEU A 61 3.22 -21.35 17.44
N ARG A 62 3.10 -20.28 16.64
CA ARG A 62 1.94 -19.40 16.56
C ARG A 62 1.83 -18.85 15.15
N VAL A 63 0.60 -18.54 14.75
CA VAL A 63 0.31 -17.82 13.50
C VAL A 63 0.79 -16.36 13.66
N PRO A 64 1.83 -15.93 12.92
CA PRO A 64 2.27 -14.53 12.95
C PRO A 64 1.24 -13.63 12.26
N ARG A 65 1.24 -12.33 12.57
CA ARG A 65 0.51 -11.33 11.77
C ARG A 65 1.16 -11.15 10.40
N TRP A 66 0.41 -10.66 9.42
CA TRP A 66 0.91 -10.49 8.05
C TRP A 66 2.15 -9.60 7.97
N GLU A 67 2.20 -8.50 8.72
CA GLU A 67 3.34 -7.58 8.72
C GLU A 67 4.63 -8.30 9.15
N ASN A 68 4.50 -9.24 10.09
CA ASN A 68 5.61 -10.06 10.56
C ASN A 68 6.02 -11.12 9.53
N VAL A 69 5.06 -11.72 8.80
CA VAL A 69 5.36 -12.64 7.69
C VAL A 69 6.11 -11.91 6.60
N HIS A 70 5.58 -10.78 6.14
CA HIS A 70 6.17 -9.93 5.13
C HIS A 70 7.62 -9.58 5.48
N THR A 71 7.85 -9.04 6.68
CA THR A 71 9.18 -8.66 7.16
C THR A 71 10.16 -9.84 7.17
N ILE A 72 9.76 -11.02 7.67
CA ILE A 72 10.64 -12.19 7.73
C ILE A 72 10.96 -12.70 6.33
N VAL A 73 9.95 -12.81 5.46
CA VAL A 73 10.10 -13.33 4.10
C VAL A 73 11.02 -12.44 3.27
N ALA A 74 10.80 -11.12 3.29
CA ALA A 74 11.61 -10.17 2.54
C ALA A 74 13.10 -10.27 2.93
N VAL A 75 13.40 -10.35 4.23
CA VAL A 75 14.79 -10.47 4.71
C VAL A 75 15.41 -11.83 4.38
N LEU A 76 14.65 -12.91 4.40
CA LEU A 76 15.18 -14.24 4.05
C LEU A 76 15.43 -14.37 2.54
N ALA A 77 14.53 -13.84 1.70
CA ALA A 77 14.63 -13.89 0.24
C ALA A 77 15.93 -13.25 -0.28
N GLU A 78 16.31 -12.08 0.25
CA GLU A 78 17.57 -11.40 -0.10
C GLU A 78 18.82 -12.17 0.32
N ARG A 79 18.69 -13.06 1.30
CA ARG A 79 19.79 -13.86 1.86
C ARG A 79 19.85 -15.26 1.27
N CYS A 80 18.93 -15.60 0.38
CA CYS A 80 19.02 -16.83 -0.40
C CYS A 80 20.25 -16.86 -1.30
N SER A 81 20.70 -18.06 -1.65
CA SER A 81 21.72 -18.27 -2.67
C SER A 81 21.18 -19.23 -3.74
N PRO A 82 20.87 -18.74 -4.96
CA PRO A 82 20.92 -17.34 -5.39
C PRO A 82 19.88 -16.45 -4.68
N PRO A 83 20.10 -15.12 -4.62
CA PRO A 83 19.13 -14.18 -4.05
C PRO A 83 17.79 -14.30 -4.78
N ARG A 84 16.69 -14.35 -4.02
CA ARG A 84 15.34 -14.36 -4.57
C ARG A 84 14.74 -12.96 -4.45
N ASP A 85 13.84 -12.61 -5.37
CA ASP A 85 13.12 -11.33 -5.31
C ASP A 85 12.22 -11.27 -4.05
N PRO A 86 12.46 -10.32 -3.14
CA PRO A 86 11.67 -10.16 -1.93
C PRO A 86 10.19 -9.92 -2.19
N VAL A 87 9.85 -9.17 -3.26
CA VAL A 87 8.47 -8.83 -3.58
C VAL A 87 7.71 -10.08 -4.03
N ALA A 88 8.30 -10.85 -4.95
CA ALA A 88 7.74 -12.12 -5.42
C ALA A 88 7.60 -13.15 -4.29
N GLU A 89 8.58 -13.28 -3.40
CA GLU A 89 8.48 -14.21 -2.26
C GLU A 89 7.42 -13.76 -1.24
N VAL A 90 7.30 -12.47 -0.95
CA VAL A 90 6.20 -11.95 -0.11
C VAL A 90 4.85 -12.25 -0.76
N ALA A 91 4.70 -11.98 -2.06
CA ALA A 91 3.46 -12.29 -2.79
C ALA A 91 3.10 -13.78 -2.73
N ARG A 92 4.10 -14.67 -2.77
CA ARG A 92 3.91 -16.13 -2.62
C ARG A 92 3.43 -16.55 -1.23
N PHE A 93 3.86 -15.87 -0.18
CA PHE A 93 3.49 -16.20 1.20
C PHE A 93 2.12 -15.64 1.63
N LEU A 94 1.65 -14.57 0.98
CA LEU A 94 0.35 -13.96 1.26
C LEU A 94 -0.83 -14.95 1.20
N PRO A 95 -1.03 -15.74 0.12
CA PRO A 95 -2.13 -16.69 0.04
C PRO A 95 -2.02 -17.82 1.08
N LEU A 96 -0.80 -18.27 1.42
CA LEU A 96 -0.57 -19.26 2.48
C LEU A 96 -0.94 -18.72 3.87
N TRP A 97 -0.64 -17.46 4.14
CA TRP A 97 -1.01 -16.81 5.39
C TRP A 97 -2.52 -16.59 5.50
N ARG A 98 -3.16 -16.15 4.41
CA ARG A 98 -4.63 -16.02 4.33
C ARG A 98 -5.34 -17.34 4.56
N ALA A 99 -4.78 -18.43 4.04
CA ALA A 99 -5.39 -19.75 4.15
C ALA A 99 -5.57 -20.24 5.59
N ILE A 100 -4.86 -19.64 6.54
CA ILE A 100 -4.98 -19.93 7.98
C ILE A 100 -6.20 -19.24 8.61
N GLY A 101 -6.55 -18.02 8.14
CA GLY A 101 -7.67 -17.24 8.66
C GLY A 101 -8.97 -17.43 7.88
N GLU A 102 -8.87 -17.75 6.59
CA GLU A 102 -9.99 -17.69 5.63
C GLU A 102 -10.32 -19.05 4.98
N GLY A 103 -9.47 -20.07 5.13
CA GLY A 103 -9.59 -21.34 4.39
C GLY A 103 -8.85 -21.30 3.03
N GLU A 104 -8.96 -22.38 2.23
CA GLU A 104 -8.07 -22.74 1.10
C GLU A 104 -7.42 -21.59 0.29
N SER A 105 -6.13 -21.79 -0.01
CA SER A 105 -5.30 -20.95 -0.89
C SER A 105 -5.98 -20.80 -2.26
N GLY A 106 -6.54 -19.61 -2.54
CA GLY A 106 -7.35 -19.34 -3.74
C GLY A 106 -8.48 -18.31 -3.57
N ALA A 107 -8.70 -17.81 -2.35
CA ALA A 107 -9.71 -16.77 -2.09
C ALA A 107 -9.38 -15.46 -2.85
N MET A 108 -10.39 -14.91 -3.53
CA MET A 108 -10.33 -13.59 -4.18
C MET A 108 -9.93 -12.49 -3.18
N LYS A 109 -9.33 -11.42 -3.70
CA LYS A 109 -9.06 -10.18 -2.96
C LYS A 109 -10.31 -9.74 -2.19
N SER A 110 -10.10 -9.17 -1.01
CA SER A 110 -11.20 -8.48 -0.33
C SER A 110 -11.65 -7.26 -1.14
N ALA A 111 -12.89 -6.79 -0.89
CA ALA A 111 -13.42 -5.59 -1.55
C ALA A 111 -12.49 -4.36 -1.39
N ARG A 112 -11.85 -4.24 -0.21
CA ARG A 112 -10.87 -3.19 0.08
C ARG A 112 -9.57 -3.36 -0.70
N GLU A 113 -9.10 -4.58 -0.91
CA GLU A 113 -7.88 -4.86 -1.69
C GLU A 113 -8.09 -4.72 -3.19
N LEU A 114 -9.28 -5.06 -3.69
CA LEU A 114 -9.66 -4.78 -5.07
C LEU A 114 -9.69 -3.26 -5.32
N ASP A 115 -10.13 -2.47 -4.35
CA ASP A 115 -10.14 -1.01 -4.44
C ASP A 115 -8.75 -0.39 -4.37
N LEU A 116 -7.89 -0.89 -3.47
CA LEU A 116 -6.54 -0.36 -3.25
C LEU A 116 -5.54 -0.81 -4.33
N GLY A 117 -5.77 -1.98 -4.93
CA GLY A 117 -4.96 -2.50 -6.03
C GLY A 117 -5.64 -2.36 -7.39
N GLY A 118 -5.07 -3.02 -8.40
CA GLY A 118 -5.75 -3.30 -9.67
C GLY A 118 -6.39 -4.69 -9.70
N TRP A 119 -6.87 -5.08 -10.86
CA TRP A 119 -7.31 -6.46 -11.14
C TRP A 119 -6.20 -7.50 -10.92
N GLY A 120 -4.92 -7.10 -10.97
CA GLY A 120 -3.79 -8.02 -10.96
C GLY A 120 -3.48 -8.58 -12.35
N GLY A 121 -2.48 -9.46 -12.46
CA GLY A 121 -2.07 -10.07 -13.72
C GLY A 121 -1.19 -9.20 -14.62
N GLU A 122 -0.52 -8.19 -14.05
CA GLU A 122 0.48 -7.34 -14.73
C GLU A 122 1.70 -8.16 -15.21
N ASP A 123 1.90 -9.34 -14.63
CA ASP A 123 2.84 -10.37 -15.02
C ASP A 123 2.32 -11.28 -16.15
N GLY A 124 1.13 -10.99 -16.68
CA GLY A 124 0.47 -11.76 -17.73
C GLY A 124 -0.23 -13.03 -17.26
N GLN A 125 -0.33 -13.28 -15.94
CA GLN A 125 -1.05 -14.42 -15.39
C GLN A 125 -2.52 -14.10 -15.12
N TRP A 126 -3.40 -15.08 -15.36
CA TRP A 126 -4.81 -14.96 -15.01
C TRP A 126 -5.00 -15.06 -13.49
N THR A 127 -5.71 -14.08 -12.92
CA THR A 127 -6.12 -14.06 -11.52
C THR A 127 -7.64 -14.23 -11.40
N ALA A 128 -8.12 -14.61 -10.22
CA ALA A 128 -9.56 -14.73 -9.96
C ALA A 128 -10.29 -13.38 -10.13
N GLU A 129 -9.63 -12.27 -9.80
CA GLU A 129 -10.18 -10.93 -9.97
C GLU A 129 -10.26 -10.54 -11.46
N LEU A 130 -9.29 -10.92 -12.29
CA LEU A 130 -9.37 -10.71 -13.74
C LEU A 130 -10.57 -11.46 -14.34
N VAL A 131 -10.81 -12.69 -13.89
CA VAL A 131 -11.98 -13.47 -14.29
C VAL A 131 -13.26 -12.79 -13.82
N ALA A 132 -13.33 -12.35 -12.56
CA ALA A 132 -14.49 -11.64 -12.02
C ALA A 132 -14.77 -10.33 -12.77
N GLY A 133 -13.76 -9.51 -13.04
CA GLY A 133 -13.89 -8.26 -13.79
C GLY A 133 -14.32 -8.48 -15.24
N THR A 134 -13.85 -9.56 -15.87
CA THR A 134 -14.30 -9.96 -17.20
C THR A 134 -15.76 -10.37 -17.17
N LEU A 135 -16.13 -11.29 -16.28
CA LEU A 135 -17.49 -11.84 -16.23
C LEU A 135 -18.54 -10.80 -15.80
N LEU A 136 -18.20 -9.89 -14.89
CA LEU A 136 -19.11 -8.83 -14.44
C LEU A 136 -19.27 -7.68 -15.44
N ASN A 137 -18.47 -7.62 -16.52
CA ASN A 137 -18.60 -6.53 -17.47
C ASN A 137 -19.95 -6.59 -18.23
N PRO A 138 -20.84 -5.59 -18.10
CA PRO A 138 -22.13 -5.60 -18.79
C PRO A 138 -22.02 -5.67 -20.32
N TYR A 139 -20.90 -5.23 -20.89
CA TYR A 139 -20.60 -5.38 -22.33
C TYR A 139 -20.72 -6.83 -22.82
N ASN A 140 -20.54 -7.81 -21.92
CA ASN A 140 -20.67 -9.22 -22.26
C ASN A 140 -22.11 -9.73 -22.27
N ALA A 141 -23.07 -8.97 -21.71
CA ALA A 141 -24.44 -9.44 -21.48
C ALA A 141 -25.52 -8.61 -22.15
N ILE A 142 -25.28 -7.31 -22.34
CA ILE A 142 -26.25 -6.39 -22.94
C ILE A 142 -25.70 -5.74 -24.20
N GLN A 143 -26.58 -5.44 -25.14
CA GLN A 143 -26.22 -4.64 -26.31
C GLN A 143 -26.22 -3.16 -25.94
N ILE A 144 -25.03 -2.60 -25.69
CA ILE A 144 -24.89 -1.17 -25.36
C ILE A 144 -25.16 -0.32 -26.60
N HIS A 145 -25.90 0.77 -26.42
CA HIS A 145 -26.27 1.67 -27.51
C HIS A 145 -25.03 2.17 -28.28
N PRO A 146 -25.06 2.23 -29.63
CA PRO A 146 -23.88 2.57 -30.45
C PRO A 146 -23.25 3.94 -30.19
N SER A 147 -23.96 4.86 -29.54
CA SER A 147 -23.41 6.16 -29.13
C SER A 147 -22.50 6.08 -27.90
N LEU A 148 -22.53 4.95 -27.18
CA LEU A 148 -21.80 4.74 -25.91
C LEU A 148 -20.75 3.63 -26.02
N ALA A 149 -20.87 2.73 -27.00
CA ALA A 149 -19.91 1.66 -27.21
C ALA A 149 -19.80 1.31 -28.70
N THR A 150 -18.64 0.79 -29.10
CA THR A 150 -18.44 0.16 -30.40
C THR A 150 -19.44 -1.00 -30.58
N PRO A 151 -19.96 -1.24 -31.79
CA PRO A 151 -20.83 -2.38 -32.04
C PRO A 151 -20.18 -3.69 -31.59
N HIS A 152 -20.92 -4.48 -30.81
CA HIS A 152 -20.47 -5.73 -30.25
C HIS A 152 -21.62 -6.72 -30.11
N GLU A 153 -21.24 -7.99 -29.99
CA GLU A 153 -22.15 -9.09 -29.74
C GLU A 153 -21.99 -9.53 -28.28
N PRO A 154 -23.08 -9.59 -27.50
CA PRO A 154 -23.03 -10.15 -26.15
C PRO A 154 -22.51 -11.59 -26.15
N LEU A 155 -21.57 -11.88 -25.27
CA LEU A 155 -20.95 -13.20 -25.12
C LEU A 155 -21.76 -14.16 -24.23
N MET A 156 -22.70 -13.62 -23.45
CA MET A 156 -23.60 -14.40 -22.59
C MET A 156 -24.99 -13.76 -22.54
N SER A 157 -25.98 -14.54 -22.11
CA SER A 157 -27.33 -14.03 -21.89
C SER A 157 -27.39 -13.16 -20.63
N GLU A 158 -28.37 -12.24 -20.56
CA GLU A 158 -28.63 -11.46 -19.35
C GLU A 158 -28.90 -12.36 -18.14
N ASP A 159 -29.64 -13.45 -18.33
CA ASP A 159 -29.94 -14.43 -17.27
C ASP A 159 -28.69 -15.17 -16.76
N ASP A 160 -27.75 -15.52 -17.65
CA ASP A 160 -26.45 -16.10 -17.28
C ASP A 160 -25.60 -15.11 -16.50
N TRP A 161 -25.57 -13.85 -16.95
CA TRP A 161 -24.83 -12.79 -16.28
C TRP A 161 -25.36 -12.54 -14.86
N VAL A 162 -26.69 -12.52 -14.68
CA VAL A 162 -27.31 -12.45 -13.35
C VAL A 162 -26.93 -13.65 -12.49
N ARG A 163 -26.96 -14.88 -13.04
CA ARG A 163 -26.51 -16.07 -12.30
C ARG A 163 -25.06 -15.99 -11.86
N VAL A 164 -24.18 -15.48 -12.71
CA VAL A 164 -22.77 -15.26 -12.36
C VAL A 164 -22.64 -14.23 -11.23
N GLY A 165 -23.39 -13.12 -11.31
CA GLY A 165 -23.42 -12.12 -10.25
C GLY A 165 -23.89 -12.69 -8.90
N VAL A 166 -24.98 -13.46 -8.90
CA VAL A 166 -25.48 -14.14 -7.68
C VAL A 166 -24.42 -15.06 -7.10
N ARG A 167 -23.82 -15.91 -7.94
CA ARG A 167 -22.79 -16.87 -7.50
C ARG A 167 -21.57 -16.17 -6.93
N LEU A 168 -21.12 -15.08 -7.55
CA LEU A 168 -20.00 -14.28 -7.05
C LEU A 168 -20.31 -13.65 -5.68
N ILE A 169 -21.55 -13.18 -5.48
CA ILE A 169 -21.99 -12.65 -4.19
C ILE A 169 -22.01 -13.74 -3.11
N GLU A 170 -22.47 -14.94 -3.45
CA GLU A 170 -22.48 -16.09 -2.53
C GLU A 170 -21.07 -16.54 -2.16
N GLU A 171 -20.15 -16.57 -3.13
CA GLU A 171 -18.79 -17.09 -2.96
C GLU A 171 -17.79 -16.04 -2.40
N SER A 172 -18.00 -14.74 -2.68
CA SER A 172 -17.01 -13.67 -2.38
C SER A 172 -17.60 -12.46 -1.65
N GLY A 173 -18.91 -12.49 -1.39
CA GLY A 173 -19.61 -11.43 -0.67
C GLY A 173 -20.11 -10.31 -1.56
N ALA A 174 -21.22 -9.69 -1.13
CA ALA A 174 -21.90 -8.63 -1.87
C ALA A 174 -21.03 -7.39 -2.07
N GLU A 175 -20.20 -7.03 -1.09
CA GLU A 175 -19.35 -5.83 -1.18
C GLU A 175 -18.32 -5.97 -2.31
N PHE A 176 -17.64 -7.12 -2.41
CA PHE A 176 -16.68 -7.36 -3.48
C PHE A 176 -17.34 -7.28 -4.85
N ALA A 177 -18.45 -8.00 -5.04
CA ALA A 177 -19.15 -8.04 -6.32
C ALA A 177 -19.60 -6.65 -6.78
N LEU A 178 -20.16 -5.83 -5.87
CA LEU A 178 -20.60 -4.48 -6.19
C LEU A 178 -19.43 -3.53 -6.48
N ARG A 179 -18.31 -3.64 -5.76
CA ARG A 179 -17.12 -2.82 -6.03
C ARG A 179 -16.44 -3.20 -7.36
N ALA A 180 -16.34 -4.50 -7.65
CA ALA A 180 -15.86 -5.00 -8.93
C ALA A 180 -16.70 -4.48 -10.09
N LEU A 181 -18.03 -4.58 -9.99
CA LEU A 181 -18.94 -4.02 -10.99
C LEU A 181 -18.76 -2.51 -11.14
N LEU A 182 -18.66 -1.77 -10.04
CA LEU A 182 -18.45 -0.32 -10.06
C LEU A 182 -17.14 0.05 -10.77
N ARG A 183 -16.07 -0.73 -10.57
CA ARG A 183 -14.77 -0.53 -11.22
C ARG A 183 -14.87 -0.68 -12.75
N VAL A 184 -15.53 -1.74 -13.20
CA VAL A 184 -15.83 -1.95 -14.64
C VAL A 184 -16.64 -0.77 -15.20
N LEU A 185 -17.71 -0.36 -14.52
CA LEU A 185 -18.58 0.74 -14.97
C LEU A 185 -17.86 2.09 -15.03
N LYS A 186 -16.84 2.30 -14.19
CA LYS A 186 -15.98 3.49 -14.24
C LYS A 186 -14.98 3.48 -15.39
N GLY A 187 -14.93 2.40 -16.18
CA GLY A 187 -14.02 2.23 -17.31
C GLY A 187 -12.69 1.58 -16.96
N ASP A 188 -12.52 1.09 -15.72
CA ASP A 188 -11.40 0.23 -15.34
C ASP A 188 -11.83 -1.24 -15.45
N TYR A 189 -12.01 -1.69 -16.69
CA TYR A 189 -12.29 -3.08 -17.02
C TYR A 189 -11.03 -3.78 -17.55
N VAL A 190 -11.04 -5.11 -17.50
CA VAL A 190 -9.92 -5.94 -17.96
C VAL A 190 -9.67 -5.71 -19.46
N GLY A 191 -8.45 -5.28 -19.80
CA GLY A 191 -8.03 -5.03 -21.19
C GLY A 191 -8.20 -3.58 -21.68
N ALA A 192 -8.58 -2.64 -20.82
CA ALA A 192 -8.59 -1.21 -21.17
C ALA A 192 -7.17 -0.66 -21.44
N GLU A 193 -6.99 0.19 -22.46
CA GLU A 193 -5.70 0.83 -22.77
C GLU A 193 -5.22 1.81 -21.68
N SER A 194 -6.17 2.36 -20.90
CA SER A 194 -5.93 3.16 -19.69
C SER A 194 -7.13 3.00 -18.75
N GLY A 195 -6.93 3.10 -17.43
CA GLY A 195 -7.98 2.99 -16.41
C GLY A 195 -9.06 4.07 -16.50
N ALA A 196 -9.84 4.29 -15.43
CA ALA A 196 -11.06 5.11 -15.41
C ALA A 196 -10.97 6.43 -16.22
N PRO A 197 -11.40 6.46 -17.50
CA PRO A 197 -11.07 7.51 -18.46
C PRO A 197 -11.83 8.82 -18.19
N PHE A 198 -12.82 8.77 -17.30
CA PHE A 198 -13.63 9.91 -16.87
C PHE A 198 -13.26 10.42 -15.47
N GLY A 199 -12.11 10.01 -14.91
CA GLY A 199 -11.56 10.61 -13.69
C GLY A 199 -12.37 10.36 -12.41
N TYR A 200 -13.05 9.21 -12.31
CA TYR A 200 -13.68 8.81 -11.04
C TYR A 200 -12.62 8.41 -10.01
N GLU A 201 -12.00 9.41 -9.40
CA GLU A 201 -11.02 9.27 -8.32
C GLU A 201 -11.69 8.59 -7.10
N ASN A 202 -11.02 7.58 -6.56
CA ASN A 202 -11.48 6.84 -5.39
C ASN A 202 -11.06 7.63 -4.13
N PRO A 203 -11.99 8.11 -3.27
CA PRO A 203 -11.62 8.85 -2.05
C PRO A 203 -10.71 8.05 -1.08
N GLY A 204 -10.75 6.71 -1.15
CA GLY A 204 -9.83 5.84 -0.39
C GLY A 204 -8.39 5.87 -0.93
N PHE A 205 -8.21 6.17 -2.22
CA PHE A 205 -6.91 6.34 -2.85
C PHE A 205 -6.28 7.67 -2.43
N GLU A 206 -7.04 8.77 -2.37
CA GLU A 206 -6.54 10.06 -1.87
C GLU A 206 -6.03 9.98 -0.43
N THR A 207 -6.74 9.27 0.45
CA THR A 207 -6.32 9.12 1.86
C THR A 207 -5.08 8.24 2.01
N THR A 208 -4.93 7.20 1.19
CA THR A 208 -3.74 6.33 1.20
C THR A 208 -2.55 7.00 0.53
N GLU A 209 -2.77 7.69 -0.59
CA GLU A 209 -1.76 8.49 -1.29
C GLU A 209 -1.31 9.67 -0.43
N ALA A 210 -2.23 10.39 0.23
CA ALA A 210 -1.88 11.45 1.17
C ALA A 210 -1.02 10.93 2.33
N PHE A 211 -1.31 9.72 2.83
CA PHE A 211 -0.47 9.09 3.86
C PHE A 211 0.92 8.72 3.33
N GLU A 212 1.02 8.18 2.10
CA GLU A 212 2.30 7.88 1.47
C GLU A 212 3.13 9.14 1.18
N VAL A 213 2.48 10.19 0.68
CA VAL A 213 3.02 11.53 0.42
C VAL A 213 3.53 12.15 1.71
N PHE A 214 2.73 12.12 2.79
CA PHE A 214 3.12 12.65 4.09
C PHE A 214 4.32 11.90 4.66
N ARG A 215 4.27 10.55 4.66
CA ARG A 215 5.38 9.71 5.14
C ARG A 215 6.67 9.97 4.37
N TYR A 216 6.61 10.04 3.04
CA TYR A 216 7.78 10.33 2.21
C TYR A 216 8.31 11.75 2.47
N GLY A 217 7.44 12.75 2.58
CA GLY A 217 7.86 14.10 2.92
C GLY A 217 8.52 14.20 4.30
N CYS A 218 8.01 13.48 5.31
CA CYS A 218 8.65 13.40 6.64
C CYS A 218 10.05 12.77 6.58
N GLN A 219 10.26 11.72 5.78
CA GLN A 219 11.58 11.10 5.59
C GLN A 219 12.57 12.09 4.95
N GLU A 220 12.14 12.81 3.92
CA GLU A 220 12.98 13.79 3.24
C GLU A 220 13.26 15.04 4.10
N ILE A 221 12.29 15.47 4.90
CA ILE A 221 12.48 16.54 5.90
C ILE A 221 13.57 16.12 6.90
N LEU A 222 13.47 14.91 7.45
CA LEU A 222 14.47 14.38 8.37
C LEU A 222 15.86 14.29 7.73
N ARG A 223 15.94 13.86 6.46
CA ARG A 223 17.20 13.84 5.72
C ARG A 223 17.81 15.24 5.63
N ARG A 224 17.03 16.25 5.25
CA ARG A 224 17.51 17.64 5.13
C ARG A 224 17.85 18.29 6.46
N LEU A 225 17.05 18.08 7.50
CA LEU A 225 17.34 18.62 8.84
C LEU A 225 18.64 18.07 9.43
N ARG A 226 19.04 16.84 9.07
CA ARG A 226 20.36 16.28 9.46
C ARG A 226 21.53 17.00 8.77
N SER A 227 21.36 17.43 7.52
CA SER A 227 22.41 18.11 6.76
C SER A 227 22.41 19.63 6.93
N GLU A 228 21.27 20.22 7.28
CA GLU A 228 21.05 21.68 7.31
C GLU A 228 20.40 22.11 8.64
N PRO A 229 21.19 22.38 9.69
CA PRO A 229 20.68 22.64 11.04
C PRO A 229 19.76 23.86 11.18
N ASN A 230 19.90 24.85 10.29
CA ASN A 230 19.12 26.09 10.32
C ASN A 230 17.93 26.09 9.35
N LEU A 231 17.72 25.00 8.60
CA LEU A 231 16.75 24.94 7.51
C LEU A 231 15.32 25.31 7.94
N LEU A 232 14.90 24.87 9.13
CA LEU A 232 13.57 25.19 9.65
C LEU A 232 13.41 26.69 9.90
N GLN A 233 14.38 27.34 10.54
CA GLN A 233 14.35 28.77 10.79
C GLN A 233 14.39 29.58 9.50
N ASP A 234 15.22 29.15 8.54
CA ASP A 234 15.34 29.79 7.24
C ASP A 234 14.05 29.64 6.43
N SER A 235 13.38 28.49 6.49
CA SER A 235 12.11 28.24 5.80
C SER A 235 10.95 29.01 6.42
N ILE A 236 10.88 29.13 7.75
CA ILE A 236 9.91 30.00 8.44
C ILE A 236 10.10 31.46 7.99
N ARG A 237 11.35 31.92 7.93
CA ARG A 237 11.66 33.28 7.45
C ARG A 237 11.26 33.45 5.99
N ALA A 238 11.57 32.49 5.13
CA ALA A 238 11.19 32.51 3.71
C ALA A 238 9.67 32.55 3.53
N MET A 239 8.92 31.76 4.31
CA MET A 239 7.46 31.74 4.27
C MET A 239 6.85 33.09 4.69
N ARG A 240 7.38 33.71 5.75
CA ARG A 240 6.90 35.03 6.20
C ARG A 240 7.24 36.15 5.22
N ALA A 241 8.34 36.03 4.50
CA ALA A 241 8.77 36.97 3.46
C ALA A 241 8.04 36.77 2.13
N ASP A 242 7.30 35.67 1.95
CA ASP A 242 6.59 35.36 0.72
C ASP A 242 5.40 36.32 0.50
N VAL A 243 5.59 37.27 -0.41
CA VAL A 243 4.57 38.25 -0.83
C VAL A 243 3.58 37.68 -1.85
N THR A 244 3.87 36.49 -2.40
CA THR A 244 3.01 35.82 -3.40
C THR A 244 1.97 34.90 -2.79
N MET A 245 2.12 34.57 -1.50
CA MET A 245 1.17 33.77 -0.73
C MET A 245 -0.23 34.40 -0.71
N SER A 246 -1.25 33.58 -0.96
CA SER A 246 -2.63 34.04 -1.00
C SER A 246 -3.12 34.54 0.37
N ARG A 247 -4.21 35.32 0.36
CA ARG A 247 -4.81 35.85 1.60
C ARG A 247 -5.26 34.73 2.54
N ASP A 248 -5.79 33.64 1.98
CA ASP A 248 -6.33 32.52 2.75
C ASP A 248 -5.22 31.67 3.35
N GLU A 249 -4.19 31.33 2.58
CA GLU A 249 -2.97 30.65 3.07
C GLU A 249 -2.27 31.47 4.17
N ARG A 250 -2.19 32.79 3.99
CA ARG A 250 -1.62 33.69 5.00
C ARG A 250 -2.46 33.71 6.29
N ALA A 251 -3.78 33.67 6.19
CA ALA A 251 -4.66 33.63 7.36
C ALA A 251 -4.58 32.29 8.10
N GLU A 252 -4.40 31.19 7.39
CA GLU A 252 -4.21 29.85 7.96
C GLU A 252 -2.85 29.72 8.67
N MET A 253 -1.77 30.22 8.04
CA MET A 253 -0.46 30.32 8.68
C MET A 253 -0.52 31.10 10.00
N LEU A 254 -1.15 32.29 10.00
CA LEU A 254 -1.28 33.10 11.22
C LEU A 254 -2.12 32.42 12.31
N ARG A 255 -3.13 31.63 11.92
CA ARG A 255 -3.91 30.81 12.86
C ARG A 255 -3.05 29.70 13.47
N ALA A 256 -2.29 28.97 12.67
CA ALA A 256 -1.37 27.95 13.16
C ALA A 256 -0.29 28.54 14.09
N GLU A 257 0.29 29.70 13.72
CA GLU A 257 1.29 30.40 14.54
C GLU A 257 0.75 31.02 15.83
N SER A 258 -0.57 31.15 15.96
CA SER A 258 -1.19 31.72 17.17
C SER A 258 -1.13 30.78 18.39
N ASP A 259 -0.94 29.48 18.16
CA ASP A 259 -0.75 28.50 19.23
C ASP A 259 0.72 28.50 19.71
N MET A 260 0.96 29.17 20.83
CA MET A 260 2.28 29.25 21.45
C MET A 260 2.78 27.92 22.01
N GLY A 261 1.90 26.95 22.29
CA GLY A 261 2.28 25.60 22.69
C GLY A 261 2.87 24.84 21.50
N LEU A 262 2.11 24.80 20.42
CA LEU A 262 2.51 24.17 19.16
C LEU A 262 3.79 24.81 18.58
N MET A 263 3.89 26.14 18.60
CA MET A 263 5.09 26.85 18.13
C MET A 263 6.34 26.49 18.95
N ARG A 264 6.22 26.28 20.26
CA ARG A 264 7.39 25.85 21.07
C ARG A 264 7.83 24.47 20.66
N GLU A 265 6.89 23.56 20.44
CA GLU A 265 7.16 22.20 20.01
C GLU A 265 7.84 22.17 18.64
N VAL A 266 7.31 22.90 17.66
CA VAL A 266 7.91 23.08 16.33
C VAL A 266 9.36 23.59 16.41
N MET A 267 9.63 24.57 17.29
CA MET A 267 10.98 25.14 17.44
C MET A 267 11.98 24.20 18.12
N THR A 268 11.51 23.10 18.73
CA THR A 268 12.36 22.05 19.30
C THR A 268 12.65 20.91 18.32
N VAL A 269 12.07 20.94 17.12
CA VAL A 269 12.21 19.86 16.13
C VAL A 269 13.64 19.80 15.60
N THR A 270 14.25 18.65 15.84
CA THR A 270 15.54 18.21 15.30
C THR A 270 15.38 16.76 14.85
N PRO A 271 16.36 16.19 14.12
CA PRO A 271 16.31 14.77 13.79
C PRO A 271 16.15 13.84 15.01
N ASP A 272 16.66 14.25 16.17
CA ASP A 272 16.62 13.45 17.40
C ASP A 272 15.29 13.57 18.14
N THR A 273 14.65 14.75 18.11
CA THR A 273 13.37 15.03 18.79
C THR A 273 12.15 14.78 17.90
N TRP A 274 12.34 14.43 16.63
CA TRP A 274 11.25 14.26 15.66
C TRP A 274 10.18 13.27 16.12
N ASN A 275 10.55 12.17 16.78
CA ASN A 275 9.58 11.17 17.23
C ASN A 275 8.90 11.54 18.56
N ASP A 276 9.35 12.60 19.22
CA ASP A 276 8.84 13.04 20.53
C ASP A 276 7.84 14.20 20.43
N VAL A 277 7.71 14.80 19.23
CA VAL A 277 6.75 15.88 18.98
C VAL A 277 5.42 15.37 18.43
N SER A 278 4.38 16.17 18.62
CA SER A 278 3.01 15.92 18.17
C SER A 278 2.88 15.85 16.64
N GLU A 279 1.83 15.18 16.20
CA GLU A 279 1.47 15.07 14.79
C GLU A 279 1.12 16.46 14.20
N GLU A 280 0.50 17.32 15.00
CA GLU A 280 0.23 18.72 14.66
C GLU A 280 1.53 19.50 14.41
N ALA A 281 2.58 19.26 15.21
CA ALA A 281 3.89 19.86 15.01
C ALA A 281 4.55 19.34 13.72
N HIS A 282 4.41 18.05 13.40
CA HIS A 282 4.88 17.50 12.11
C HIS A 282 4.19 18.17 10.93
N HIS A 283 2.86 18.31 10.95
CA HIS A 283 2.11 18.99 9.89
C HIS A 283 2.57 20.44 9.71
N MET A 284 2.83 21.14 10.81
CA MET A 284 3.28 22.52 10.76
C MET A 284 4.71 22.65 10.20
N VAL A 285 5.63 21.78 10.61
CA VAL A 285 6.98 21.69 10.03
C VAL A 285 6.91 21.34 8.54
N PHE A 286 6.03 20.43 8.15
CA PHE A 286 5.79 20.06 6.76
C PHE A 286 5.39 21.29 5.93
N GLY A 287 4.43 22.08 6.40
CA GLY A 287 3.98 23.31 5.71
C GLY A 287 5.05 24.40 5.62
N TYR A 288 5.94 24.48 6.60
CA TYR A 288 7.07 25.41 6.55
C TYR A 288 8.12 25.00 5.50
N LEU A 289 8.52 23.73 5.50
CA LEU A 289 9.63 23.25 4.69
C LEU A 289 9.24 22.96 3.24
N ILE A 290 8.06 22.39 3.02
CA ILE A 290 7.59 21.93 1.71
C ILE A 290 6.59 22.95 1.16
N GLN A 291 6.87 23.48 -0.04
CA GLN A 291 5.94 24.35 -0.75
C GLN A 291 4.86 23.54 -1.46
N ASN A 292 5.25 22.43 -2.07
CA ASN A 292 4.34 21.52 -2.76
C ASN A 292 5.00 20.14 -2.86
N ILE A 293 4.21 19.08 -2.78
CA ILE A 293 4.60 17.71 -3.11
C ILE A 293 3.59 17.17 -4.14
N ARG A 294 4.09 16.71 -5.29
CA ARG A 294 3.24 16.21 -6.39
C ARG A 294 3.55 14.76 -6.70
N THR A 295 2.52 13.98 -6.98
CA THR A 295 2.67 12.67 -7.59
C THR A 295 2.98 12.83 -9.08
N VAL A 296 4.08 12.23 -9.53
CA VAL A 296 4.60 12.29 -10.90
C VAL A 296 4.87 10.90 -11.50
N GLY A 297 4.88 9.85 -10.68
CA GLY A 297 5.16 8.47 -11.10
C GLY A 297 4.02 7.50 -10.79
N ARG A 298 4.07 6.32 -11.40
CA ARG A 298 3.09 5.23 -11.22
C ARG A 298 3.19 4.59 -9.84
N ALA A 299 2.11 3.98 -9.35
CA ALA A 299 2.01 3.45 -7.98
C ALA A 299 3.03 2.34 -7.63
N ASP A 300 3.49 1.61 -8.63
CA ASP A 300 4.47 0.52 -8.54
C ASP A 300 5.93 1.00 -8.41
N LEU A 301 6.19 2.29 -8.65
CA LEU A 301 7.54 2.85 -8.54
C LEU A 301 7.93 3.17 -7.08
N PRO A 302 9.23 3.23 -6.75
CA PRO A 302 9.67 3.69 -5.43
C PRO A 302 9.20 5.14 -5.13
N PRO A 303 8.98 5.50 -3.85
CA PRO A 303 8.51 6.85 -3.47
C PRO A 303 9.33 8.01 -4.06
N ALA A 304 10.65 7.84 -4.20
CA ALA A 304 11.55 8.85 -4.76
C ALA A 304 11.33 9.12 -6.26
N GLU A 305 10.79 8.15 -7.00
CA GLU A 305 10.41 8.28 -8.41
C GLU A 305 8.93 8.67 -8.56
N ARG A 306 8.12 8.42 -7.53
CA ARG A 306 6.69 8.75 -7.50
C ARG A 306 6.41 10.17 -7.09
N PHE A 307 7.12 10.72 -6.11
CA PHE A 307 6.80 11.99 -5.51
C PHE A 307 7.89 13.03 -5.76
N ARG A 308 7.48 14.20 -6.23
CA ARG A 308 8.38 15.33 -6.45
C ARG A 308 8.10 16.43 -5.44
N ILE A 309 9.08 16.65 -4.55
CA ILE A 309 9.04 17.71 -3.55
C ILE A 309 9.57 19.00 -4.16
N THR A 310 8.81 20.08 -3.99
CA THR A 310 9.25 21.46 -4.19
C THR A 310 9.50 22.06 -2.82
N TRP A 311 10.76 22.24 -2.47
CA TRP A 311 11.17 22.84 -1.21
C TRP A 311 10.98 24.35 -1.21
N ARG A 312 10.59 24.91 -0.07
CA ARG A 312 10.49 26.36 0.09
C ARG A 312 11.85 27.03 0.04
N VAL A 313 12.84 26.44 0.72
CA VAL A 313 14.25 26.79 0.58
C VAL A 313 14.90 25.76 -0.34
N PRO A 314 15.39 26.14 -1.53
CA PRO A 314 16.02 25.21 -2.46
C PRO A 314 17.19 24.46 -1.81
N GLU A 315 17.44 23.23 -2.26
CA GLU A 315 18.63 22.50 -1.81
C GLU A 315 19.91 23.22 -2.25
N PRO A 316 20.94 23.28 -1.39
CA PRO A 316 22.23 23.80 -1.81
C PRO A 316 22.75 22.96 -2.99
N ARG A 317 23.10 23.62 -4.09
CA ARG A 317 23.71 22.92 -5.24
C ARG A 317 25.00 22.27 -4.76
N ALA A 318 25.14 20.97 -5.01
CA ALA A 318 26.44 20.32 -4.87
C ALA A 318 27.41 21.00 -5.84
N GLU A 319 28.42 21.67 -5.28
CA GLU A 319 29.66 22.01 -6.01
C GLU A 319 30.54 20.75 -6.15
#